data_AF-A0A3N2NNN6-F1
#
_entry.id   AF-A0A3N2NNN6-F1
#
_cell.length_a   1.000
_cell.length_b   1.000
_cell.length_c   1.000
_cell.angle_alpha   90.00
_cell.angle_beta   90.00
_cell.angle_gamma   90.00
#
_symmetry.space_group_name_H-M   'P 1'
#
loop_
_entity.id
_entity.type
_entity.pdbx_description
1 polymer ?
#
loop_
_entity_poly.entity_id
_entity_poly.type
_entity_poly.pdbx_seq_one_letter_code
_entity_poly.pdbx_strand_id
1 'polypeptide(L)'
;MHMKIFVPKSYSELTAAQSRWMFRTLAKNPELNSVEFKTFAFLRFAGLHVITKDYESGDFLIKLGRSIFRIDAAQIAGAIRHLDWTLFPPARPWRPDRIAWRRPTDADFSDVDFKTYIAVDNLYQGYLQTYDLGLIRRIADMLVPSPHRPFREWELAAVFHWIASVKDFFVKKFPHFFSPADSNSLAGSGTLPSHKQIEDAMNAQIRALTKGDISREEEILSMPCWRALVELDSQAREYQELKAKTK
;
A
#
# COMPACT_ATOMS: atom_id res chain seq x y z
N MET A 1 27.10 -15.81 24.72
CA MET A 1 26.71 -14.38 24.84
C MET A 1 25.47 -14.17 23.99
N HIS A 2 24.33 -13.79 24.57
CA HIS A 2 23.11 -13.53 23.81
C HIS A 2 23.06 -12.05 23.42
N MET A 3 23.20 -11.76 22.12
CA MET A 3 23.09 -10.41 21.60
C MET A 3 21.68 -10.19 21.04
N LYS A 4 20.99 -9.18 21.55
CA LYS A 4 19.63 -8.82 21.10
C LYS A 4 19.74 -7.89 19.91
N ILE A 5 19.31 -8.37 18.75
CA ILE A 5 19.20 -7.59 17.52
C ILE A 5 17.75 -7.14 17.37
N PHE A 6 17.53 -5.85 17.13
CA PHE A 6 16.22 -5.28 16.92
C PHE A 6 16.03 -4.96 15.43
N VAL A 7 14.89 -5.39 14.89
CA VAL A 7 14.42 -5.02 13.55
C VAL A 7 12.95 -4.63 13.62
N PRO A 8 12.48 -3.71 12.75
CA PRO A 8 11.07 -3.36 12.66
C PRO A 8 10.21 -4.58 12.36
N LYS A 9 9.05 -4.66 13.01
CA LYS A 9 8.07 -5.75 12.84
C LYS A 9 6.95 -5.40 11.86
N SER A 10 6.88 -4.15 11.44
CA SER A 10 5.86 -3.64 10.53
C SER A 10 6.30 -2.31 9.92
N TYR A 11 5.54 -1.84 8.93
CA TYR A 11 5.71 -0.52 8.34
C TYR A 11 5.60 0.63 9.35
N SER A 12 4.75 0.51 10.37
CA SER A 12 4.55 1.56 11.39
C SER A 12 5.75 1.74 12.32
N GLU A 13 6.62 0.73 12.42
CA GLU A 13 7.86 0.81 13.21
C GLU A 13 9.05 1.34 12.40
N LEU A 14 8.87 1.56 11.08
CA LEU A 14 9.94 2.11 10.24
C LEU A 14 10.18 3.58 10.56
N THR A 15 11.43 3.91 10.85
CA THR A 15 11.89 5.31 10.81
C THR A 15 11.84 5.86 9.39
N ALA A 16 11.76 7.19 9.24
CA ALA A 16 11.80 7.86 7.94
C ALA A 16 13.05 7.49 7.10
N ALA A 17 14.18 7.21 7.75
CA ALA A 17 15.40 6.78 7.07
C ALA A 17 15.30 5.34 6.56
N GLN A 18 14.69 4.43 7.34
CA GLN A 18 14.49 3.04 6.97
C GLN A 18 13.46 2.90 5.85
N SER A 19 12.31 3.59 5.93
CA SER A 19 11.29 3.56 4.87
C SER A 19 11.83 4.13 3.56
N ARG A 20 12.52 5.27 3.60
CA ARG A 20 13.20 5.83 2.41
C ARG A 20 14.22 4.86 1.83
N TRP A 21 15.03 4.21 2.66
CA TRP A 21 15.99 3.23 2.18
C TRP A 21 15.28 2.04 1.51
N MET A 22 14.25 1.51 2.15
CA MET A 22 13.48 0.35 1.70
C MET A 22 12.90 0.56 0.29
N PHE A 23 12.10 1.61 0.10
CA PHE A 23 11.49 1.88 -1.21
C PHE A 23 12.52 2.33 -2.25
N ARG A 24 13.63 2.95 -1.83
CA ARG A 24 14.71 3.28 -2.76
C ARG A 24 15.45 2.03 -3.25
N THR A 25 15.64 1.05 -2.39
CA THR A 25 16.23 -0.25 -2.77
C THR A 25 15.31 -0.99 -3.73
N LEU A 26 14.02 -1.06 -3.44
CA LEU A 26 13.02 -1.69 -4.33
C LEU A 26 12.95 -1.00 -5.69
N ALA A 27 12.89 0.33 -5.72
CA ALA A 27 12.80 1.08 -6.98
C ALA A 27 14.07 0.97 -7.84
N LYS A 28 15.25 0.87 -7.22
CA LYS A 28 16.53 0.84 -7.94
C LYS A 28 16.97 -0.55 -8.42
N ASN A 29 16.46 -1.61 -7.78
CA ASN A 29 16.89 -2.97 -8.05
C ASN A 29 15.64 -3.86 -8.17
N PRO A 30 14.83 -3.68 -9.23
CA PRO A 30 13.60 -4.46 -9.44
C PRO A 30 13.84 -5.97 -9.59
N GLU A 31 15.07 -6.37 -9.90
CA GLU A 31 15.52 -7.75 -10.03
C GLU A 31 15.86 -8.45 -8.70
N LEU A 32 15.93 -7.71 -7.59
CA LEU A 32 16.23 -8.29 -6.28
C LEU A 32 15.17 -9.31 -5.89
N ASN A 33 15.60 -10.54 -5.58
CA ASN A 33 14.68 -11.52 -5.04
C ASN A 33 14.38 -11.26 -3.55
N SER A 34 13.35 -11.93 -3.02
CA SER A 34 12.89 -11.72 -1.65
C SER A 34 13.93 -12.03 -0.58
N VAL A 35 14.82 -12.99 -0.82
CA VAL A 35 15.89 -13.37 0.12
C VAL A 35 16.99 -12.32 0.14
N GLU A 36 17.43 -11.86 -1.04
CA GLU A 36 18.44 -10.81 -1.17
C GLU A 36 17.94 -9.50 -0.54
N PHE A 37 16.73 -9.07 -0.89
CA PHE A 37 16.12 -7.88 -0.34
C PHE A 37 16.02 -7.94 1.19
N LYS A 38 15.47 -9.04 1.74
CA LYS A 38 15.35 -9.20 3.20
C LYS A 38 16.71 -9.28 3.89
N THR A 39 17.74 -9.83 3.23
CA THR A 39 19.11 -9.83 3.75
C THR A 39 19.67 -8.41 3.86
N PHE A 40 19.54 -7.61 2.81
CA PHE A 40 19.95 -6.20 2.85
C PHE A 40 19.14 -5.41 3.89
N ALA A 41 17.84 -5.66 3.98
CA ALA A 41 16.95 -5.00 4.92
C ALA A 41 17.31 -5.37 6.37
N PHE A 42 17.59 -6.64 6.65
CA PHE A 42 18.05 -7.10 7.96
C PHE A 42 19.31 -6.36 8.38
N LEU A 43 20.33 -6.36 7.53
CA LEU A 43 21.59 -5.67 7.83
C LEU A 43 21.37 -4.17 8.06
N ARG A 44 20.60 -3.52 7.18
CA ARG A 44 20.33 -2.09 7.25
C ARG A 44 19.53 -1.69 8.48
N PHE A 45 18.47 -2.43 8.79
CA PHE A 45 17.52 -2.10 9.86
C PHE A 45 18.09 -2.40 11.23
N ALA A 46 18.88 -3.47 11.34
CA ALA A 46 19.60 -3.82 12.57
C ALA A 46 20.86 -2.97 12.80
N GLY A 47 21.31 -2.16 11.82
CA GLY A 47 22.54 -1.38 11.93
C GLY A 47 23.81 -2.25 11.89
N LEU A 48 23.74 -3.36 11.16
CA LEU A 48 24.82 -4.32 11.00
C LEU A 48 25.70 -3.96 9.80
N HIS A 49 27.00 -4.09 9.97
CA HIS A 49 27.99 -3.89 8.92
C HIS A 49 28.83 -5.15 8.73
N VAL A 50 28.87 -5.69 7.51
CA VAL A 50 29.76 -6.80 7.16
C VAL A 50 31.18 -6.27 7.04
N ILE A 51 32.10 -6.80 7.83
CA ILE A 51 33.53 -6.46 7.79
C ILE A 51 34.21 -7.32 6.72
N THR A 52 34.08 -8.64 6.85
CA THR A 52 34.69 -9.60 5.94
C THR A 52 33.93 -10.92 5.97
N LYS A 53 34.09 -11.71 4.91
CA LYS A 53 33.73 -13.12 4.88
C LYS A 53 34.94 -13.94 5.34
N ASP A 54 34.71 -14.90 6.22
CA ASP A 54 35.66 -15.95 6.50
C ASP A 54 35.60 -16.98 5.37
N TYR A 55 36.71 -17.15 4.66
CA TYR A 55 36.77 -18.02 3.48
C TYR A 55 36.89 -19.50 3.84
N GLU A 56 37.28 -19.84 5.08
CA GLU A 56 37.39 -21.24 5.53
C GLU A 56 36.05 -21.77 6.05
N SER A 57 35.39 -21.01 6.92
CA SER A 57 34.09 -21.40 7.50
C SER A 57 32.89 -21.00 6.63
N GLY A 58 33.04 -19.98 5.78
CA GLY A 58 31.93 -19.35 5.07
C GLY A 58 31.13 -18.34 5.90
N ASP A 59 31.51 -18.15 7.18
CA ASP A 59 30.86 -17.22 8.10
C ASP A 59 31.15 -15.76 7.75
N PHE A 60 30.37 -14.85 8.33
CA PHE A 60 30.57 -13.41 8.19
C PHE A 60 30.96 -12.79 9.52
N LEU A 61 32.00 -11.95 9.50
CA LEU A 61 32.33 -11.10 10.62
C LEU A 61 31.53 -9.80 10.51
N ILE A 62 30.63 -9.56 11.46
CA ILE A 62 29.72 -8.42 11.46
C ILE A 62 29.98 -7.51 12.66
N LYS A 63 29.86 -6.20 12.41
CA LYS A 63 29.92 -5.14 13.41
C LYS A 63 28.52 -4.61 13.73
N LEU A 64 28.23 -4.48 15.03
CA LEU A 64 27.07 -3.77 15.57
C LEU A 64 27.54 -2.75 16.60
N GLY A 65 27.53 -1.47 16.24
CA GLY A 65 28.09 -0.42 17.11
C GLY A 65 29.57 -0.66 17.41
N ARG A 66 29.90 -1.00 18.66
CA ARG A 66 31.28 -1.33 19.10
C ARG A 66 31.55 -2.84 19.17
N SER A 67 30.53 -3.67 19.03
CA SER A 67 30.65 -5.13 19.12
C SER A 67 30.95 -5.73 17.76
N ILE A 68 31.82 -6.74 17.74
CA ILE A 68 32.14 -7.55 16.56
C ILE A 68 31.85 -9.00 16.92
N PHE A 69 31.18 -9.71 16.01
CA PHE A 69 30.79 -11.10 16.21
C PHE A 69 30.68 -11.83 14.87
N ARG A 70 30.78 -13.16 14.92
CA ARG A 70 30.56 -14.02 13.76
C ARG A 70 29.07 -14.36 13.65
N ILE A 71 28.59 -14.40 12.42
CA ILE A 71 27.26 -14.91 12.09
C ILE A 71 27.37 -15.82 10.86
N ASP A 72 26.72 -16.97 10.94
CA ASP A 72 26.68 -17.92 9.83
C ASP A 72 25.49 -17.63 8.88
N ALA A 73 25.46 -18.29 7.72
CA ALA A 73 24.39 -18.11 6.75
C ALA A 73 23.02 -18.59 7.24
N ALA A 74 22.98 -19.63 8.09
CA ALA A 74 21.74 -20.19 8.63
C ALA A 74 21.09 -19.23 9.65
N GLN A 75 21.91 -18.54 10.45
CA GLN A 75 21.49 -17.50 11.37
C GLN A 75 20.91 -16.29 10.63
N ILE A 76 21.54 -15.87 9.52
CA ILE A 76 20.99 -14.83 8.65
C ILE A 76 19.65 -15.30 8.06
N ALA A 77 19.59 -16.52 7.51
CA ALA A 77 18.37 -17.08 6.94
C ALA A 77 17.22 -17.16 7.96
N GLY A 78 17.52 -17.54 9.21
CA GLY A 78 16.57 -17.53 10.32
C GLY A 78 16.09 -16.11 10.67
N ALA A 79 17.02 -15.15 10.73
CA ALA A 79 16.73 -13.77 11.10
C ALA A 79 15.86 -13.04 10.07
N ILE A 80 16.11 -13.24 8.77
CA ILE A 80 15.37 -12.55 7.71
C ILE A 80 13.88 -12.94 7.65
N ARG A 81 13.45 -14.05 8.27
CA ARG A 81 12.03 -14.41 8.42
C ARG A 81 11.25 -13.37 9.24
N HIS A 82 11.90 -12.65 10.14
CA HIS A 82 11.26 -11.55 10.87
C HIS A 82 10.90 -10.34 9.98
N LEU A 83 11.32 -10.36 8.71
CA LEU A 83 11.02 -9.35 7.70
C LEU A 83 10.04 -9.86 6.64
N ASP A 84 9.36 -11.00 6.85
CA ASP A 84 8.36 -11.49 5.89
C ASP A 84 7.21 -10.49 5.64
N TRP A 85 6.96 -9.61 6.61
CA TRP A 85 5.99 -8.51 6.47
C TRP A 85 6.32 -7.55 5.33
N THR A 86 7.58 -7.46 4.87
CA THR A 86 7.98 -6.58 3.76
C THR A 86 7.55 -7.10 2.39
N LEU A 87 7.10 -8.36 2.32
CA LEU A 87 6.66 -9.00 1.07
C LEU A 87 5.21 -8.67 0.72
N PHE A 88 4.50 -8.01 1.64
CA PHE A 88 3.09 -7.69 1.51
C PHE A 88 2.89 -6.19 1.75
N PRO A 89 1.86 -5.58 1.14
CA PRO A 89 1.44 -4.25 1.52
C PRO A 89 1.15 -4.13 3.03
N PRO A 90 1.24 -2.93 3.60
CA PRO A 90 0.86 -2.69 4.99
C PRO A 90 -0.56 -3.18 5.31
N ALA A 91 -0.74 -3.93 6.40
CA ALA A 91 -2.05 -4.47 6.82
C ALA A 91 -3.04 -3.40 7.31
N ARG A 92 -2.54 -2.20 7.62
CA ARG A 92 -3.34 -1.00 7.87
C ARG A 92 -2.83 0.10 6.94
N PRO A 93 -3.68 1.06 6.55
CA PRO A 93 -3.26 2.14 5.70
C PRO A 93 -2.02 2.83 6.27
N TRP A 94 -0.96 2.86 5.48
CA TRP A 94 0.32 3.41 5.90
C TRP A 94 0.97 4.17 4.76
N ARG A 95 1.63 5.27 5.12
CA ARG A 95 2.45 6.08 4.22
C ARG A 95 3.62 6.71 4.96
N PRO A 96 4.69 7.12 4.26
CA PRO A 96 5.73 7.94 4.87
C PRO A 96 5.18 9.24 5.47
N ASP A 97 5.80 9.74 6.55
CA ASP A 97 5.45 11.03 7.16
C ASP A 97 5.61 12.20 6.20
N ARG A 98 6.58 12.10 5.29
CA ARG A 98 6.86 13.11 4.27
C ARG A 98 7.08 12.49 2.91
N ILE A 99 6.39 13.04 1.91
CA ILE A 99 6.57 12.75 0.49
C ILE A 99 6.82 14.09 -0.21
N ALA A 100 7.87 14.18 -1.04
CA ALA A 100 8.30 15.44 -1.65
C ALA A 100 8.46 16.58 -0.63
N TRP A 101 8.91 16.23 0.59
CA TRP A 101 9.08 17.12 1.76
C TRP A 101 7.81 17.71 2.38
N ARG A 102 6.63 17.31 1.91
CA ARG A 102 5.34 17.70 2.45
C ARG A 102 4.71 16.56 3.23
N ARG A 103 3.82 16.91 4.18
CA ARG A 103 2.95 15.93 4.83
C ARG A 103 1.81 15.61 3.86
N PRO A 104 1.64 14.35 3.41
CA PRO A 104 0.49 13.95 2.61
C PRO A 104 -0.80 13.96 3.44
N THR A 105 -1.94 13.78 2.77
CA THR A 105 -3.25 13.49 3.40
C THR A 105 -3.19 12.30 4.35
N ASP A 106 -4.17 12.12 5.21
CA ASP A 106 -4.17 11.04 6.19
C ASP A 106 -4.18 9.65 5.54
N ALA A 107 -3.44 8.73 6.17
CA ALA A 107 -3.08 7.45 5.55
C ALA A 107 -4.30 6.60 5.21
N ASP A 108 -5.37 6.71 5.99
CA ASP A 108 -6.61 5.96 5.85
C ASP A 108 -7.70 6.74 5.10
N PHE A 109 -7.36 7.88 4.49
CA PHE A 109 -8.25 8.73 3.71
C PHE A 109 -9.37 9.38 4.55
N SER A 110 -9.15 9.58 5.85
CA SER A 110 -10.12 10.28 6.71
C SER A 110 -10.35 11.75 6.33
N ASP A 111 -9.35 12.39 5.71
CA ASP A 111 -9.37 13.79 5.25
C ASP A 111 -9.55 13.92 3.73
N VAL A 112 -9.88 12.83 3.04
CA VAL A 112 -10.05 12.79 1.58
C VAL A 112 -11.55 12.80 1.25
N ASP A 113 -11.94 13.58 0.23
CA ASP A 113 -13.31 13.56 -0.29
C ASP A 113 -13.56 12.35 -1.21
N PHE A 114 -14.84 12.06 -1.47
CA PHE A 114 -15.21 10.88 -2.24
C PHE A 114 -14.76 10.98 -3.71
N LYS A 115 -14.80 12.18 -4.29
CA LYS A 115 -14.29 12.48 -5.64
C LYS A 115 -12.82 12.11 -5.80
N THR A 116 -11.99 12.53 -4.87
CA THR A 116 -10.55 12.24 -4.86
C THR A 116 -10.30 10.76 -4.67
N TYR A 117 -11.05 10.10 -3.78
CA TYR A 117 -10.98 8.64 -3.63
C TYR A 117 -11.27 7.90 -4.95
N ILE A 118 -12.37 8.25 -5.64
CA ILE A 118 -12.73 7.66 -6.94
C ILE A 118 -11.60 7.90 -7.96
N ALA A 119 -11.10 9.13 -8.06
CA ALA A 119 -10.04 9.47 -9.00
C ALA A 119 -8.74 8.68 -8.72
N VAL A 120 -8.37 8.56 -7.45
CA VAL A 120 -7.22 7.74 -7.01
C VAL A 120 -7.42 6.29 -7.38
N ASP A 121 -8.62 5.73 -7.12
CA ASP A 121 -8.89 4.33 -7.42
C ASP A 121 -8.80 4.03 -8.92
N ASN A 122 -9.38 4.90 -9.75
CA ASN A 122 -9.34 4.79 -11.21
C ASN A 122 -7.91 4.84 -11.75
N LEU A 123 -7.10 5.80 -11.31
CA LEU A 123 -5.70 5.90 -11.71
C LEU A 123 -4.89 4.69 -11.26
N TYR A 124 -5.19 4.16 -10.06
CA TYR A 124 -4.52 2.97 -9.54
C TYR A 124 -4.86 1.74 -10.37
N GLN A 125 -6.13 1.54 -10.73
CA GLN A 125 -6.54 0.47 -11.65
C GLN A 125 -5.89 0.61 -13.03
N GLY A 126 -5.81 1.83 -13.56
CA GLY A 126 -5.11 2.12 -14.81
C GLY A 126 -3.62 1.77 -14.74
N TYR A 127 -2.97 2.05 -13.60
CA TYR A 127 -1.57 1.67 -13.39
C TYR A 127 -1.38 0.15 -13.40
N LEU A 128 -2.25 -0.60 -12.73
CA LEU A 128 -2.14 -2.05 -12.70
C LEU A 128 -2.26 -2.70 -14.09
N GLN A 129 -2.88 -2.02 -15.06
CA GLN A 129 -3.00 -2.49 -16.45
C GLN A 129 -1.83 -2.07 -17.34
N THR A 130 -1.38 -0.83 -17.18
CA THR A 130 -0.45 -0.18 -18.12
C THR A 130 0.98 -0.14 -17.61
N TYR A 131 1.17 -0.29 -16.29
CA TYR A 131 2.41 -0.03 -15.57
C TYR A 131 2.96 1.40 -15.77
N ASP A 132 2.11 2.35 -16.20
CA ASP A 132 2.50 3.74 -16.40
C ASP A 132 2.68 4.50 -15.07
N LEU A 133 3.92 4.77 -14.70
CA LEU A 133 4.26 5.55 -13.51
C LEU A 133 3.68 6.98 -13.53
N GLY A 134 3.29 7.51 -14.69
CA GLY A 134 2.55 8.77 -14.82
C GLY A 134 1.22 8.75 -14.06
N LEU A 135 0.55 7.60 -13.99
CA LEU A 135 -0.70 7.43 -13.25
C LEU A 135 -0.47 7.50 -11.73
N ILE A 136 0.58 6.83 -11.23
CA ILE A 136 0.98 6.93 -9.81
C ILE A 136 1.43 8.34 -9.45
N ARG A 137 2.07 9.06 -10.38
CA ARG A 137 2.41 10.47 -10.17
C ARG A 137 1.17 11.34 -9.99
N ARG A 138 0.14 11.17 -10.82
CA ARG A 138 -1.14 11.89 -10.68
C ARG A 138 -1.84 11.57 -9.36
N ILE A 139 -1.78 10.32 -8.90
CA ILE A 139 -2.24 9.96 -7.55
C ILE A 139 -1.47 10.75 -6.49
N ALA A 140 -0.14 10.81 -6.60
CA ALA A 140 0.70 11.55 -5.66
C ALA A 140 0.40 13.06 -5.66
N ASP A 141 0.13 13.66 -6.82
CA ASP A 141 -0.26 15.07 -6.94
C ASP A 141 -1.56 15.39 -6.19
N MET A 142 -2.52 14.45 -6.17
CA MET A 142 -3.78 14.61 -5.43
C MET A 142 -3.62 14.44 -3.92
N LEU A 143 -2.76 13.51 -3.49
CA LEU A 143 -2.61 13.14 -2.07
C LEU A 143 -1.52 13.92 -1.33
N VAL A 144 -0.67 14.65 -2.05
CA VAL A 144 0.43 15.43 -1.46
C VAL A 144 0.21 16.91 -1.77
N PRO A 145 -0.32 17.70 -0.82
CA PRO A 145 -0.56 19.13 -1.04
C PRO A 145 0.73 19.89 -1.34
N SER A 146 0.74 20.61 -2.47
CA SER A 146 1.80 21.53 -2.89
C SER A 146 3.22 20.95 -2.75
N PRO A 147 3.58 19.87 -3.47
CA PRO A 147 4.87 19.22 -3.34
C PRO A 147 6.01 20.21 -3.58
N HIS A 148 7.05 20.19 -2.75
CA HIS A 148 8.16 21.15 -2.86
C HIS A 148 9.05 20.89 -4.08
N ARG A 149 8.99 19.69 -4.64
CA ARG A 149 9.82 19.23 -5.75
C ARG A 149 9.12 18.08 -6.49
N PRO A 150 9.56 17.73 -7.70
CA PRO A 150 9.11 16.52 -8.37
C PRO A 150 9.30 15.27 -7.51
N PHE A 151 8.36 14.33 -7.62
CA PHE A 151 8.43 13.03 -6.95
C PHE A 151 9.56 12.18 -7.51
N ARG A 152 10.28 11.52 -6.62
CA ARG A 152 11.30 10.52 -6.98
C ARG A 152 10.64 9.15 -7.13
N GLU A 153 11.25 8.26 -7.89
CA GLU A 153 10.72 6.90 -8.13
C GLU A 153 10.41 6.14 -6.83
N TRP A 154 11.29 6.23 -5.82
CA TRP A 154 11.04 5.59 -4.53
C TRP A 154 9.83 6.16 -3.78
N GLU A 155 9.49 7.43 -4.00
CA GLU A 155 8.29 8.04 -3.42
C GLU A 155 7.05 7.53 -4.14
N LEU A 156 7.10 7.39 -5.47
CA LEU A 156 6.02 6.78 -6.24
C LEU A 156 5.81 5.31 -5.84
N ALA A 157 6.89 4.56 -5.60
CA ALA A 157 6.80 3.20 -5.06
C ALA A 157 6.14 3.16 -3.67
N ALA A 158 6.43 4.14 -2.82
CA ALA A 158 5.78 4.26 -1.51
C ALA A 158 4.29 4.63 -1.64
N VAL A 159 3.94 5.53 -2.57
CA VAL A 159 2.54 5.87 -2.89
C VAL A 159 1.78 4.65 -3.41
N PHE A 160 2.38 3.87 -4.30
CA PHE A 160 1.79 2.62 -4.77
C PHE A 160 1.44 1.66 -3.60
N HIS A 161 2.39 1.42 -2.69
CA HIS A 161 2.14 0.58 -1.51
C HIS A 161 1.11 1.18 -0.55
N TRP A 162 1.07 2.51 -0.44
CA TRP A 162 0.07 3.21 0.34
C TRP A 162 -1.33 2.93 -0.22
N ILE A 163 -1.56 3.12 -1.52
CA ILE A 163 -2.88 2.84 -2.13
C ILE A 163 -3.25 1.36 -2.00
N ALA A 164 -2.29 0.45 -2.20
CA ALA A 164 -2.52 -0.98 -2.00
C ALA A 164 -3.02 -1.28 -0.57
N SER A 165 -2.43 -0.65 0.45
CA SER A 165 -2.86 -0.82 1.85
C SER A 165 -4.24 -0.22 2.13
N VAL A 166 -4.60 0.90 1.51
CA VAL A 166 -5.93 1.52 1.62
C VAL A 166 -6.99 0.60 1.02
N LYS A 167 -6.75 0.07 -0.18
CA LYS A 167 -7.69 -0.84 -0.84
C LYS A 167 -7.93 -2.12 -0.03
N ASP A 168 -6.86 -2.78 0.41
CA ASP A 168 -6.98 -3.98 1.25
C ASP A 168 -7.74 -3.69 2.57
N PHE A 169 -7.48 -2.54 3.18
CA PHE A 169 -8.19 -2.10 4.37
C PHE A 169 -9.68 -1.84 4.11
N PHE A 170 -10.03 -1.16 3.02
CA PHE A 170 -11.43 -0.87 2.67
C PHE A 170 -12.22 -2.11 2.28
N VAL A 171 -11.62 -3.08 1.57
CA VAL A 171 -12.28 -4.36 1.28
C VAL A 171 -12.69 -5.08 2.57
N LYS A 172 -11.83 -5.07 3.59
CA LYS A 172 -12.12 -5.66 4.90
C LYS A 172 -13.14 -4.85 5.70
N LYS A 173 -13.13 -3.52 5.55
CA LYS A 173 -13.97 -2.61 6.32
C LYS A 173 -15.40 -2.47 5.79
N PHE A 174 -15.57 -2.56 4.46
CA PHE A 174 -16.84 -2.41 3.74
C PHE A 174 -17.12 -3.66 2.89
N PRO A 175 -17.29 -4.84 3.55
CA PRO A 175 -17.34 -6.10 2.85
C PRO A 175 -18.59 -6.25 1.99
N HIS A 176 -19.72 -5.62 2.32
CA HIS A 176 -20.94 -5.77 1.52
C HIS A 176 -20.80 -5.03 0.19
N PHE A 177 -20.17 -3.87 0.21
CA PHE A 177 -19.87 -3.09 -0.99
C PHE A 177 -18.80 -3.76 -1.87
N PHE A 178 -17.71 -4.24 -1.27
CA PHE A 178 -16.60 -4.85 -2.03
C PHE A 178 -16.75 -6.37 -2.27
N SER A 179 -17.82 -7.02 -1.79
CA SER A 179 -18.04 -8.45 -1.99
C SER A 179 -18.17 -8.80 -3.48
N PRO A 180 -17.57 -9.92 -3.93
CA PRO A 180 -17.81 -10.45 -5.25
C PRO A 180 -19.21 -11.10 -5.29
N ALA A 181 -20.27 -10.32 -5.45
CA ALA A 181 -21.57 -10.85 -5.86
C ALA A 181 -21.48 -11.36 -7.31
N ASP A 182 -21.71 -12.66 -7.50
CA ASP A 182 -21.97 -13.35 -8.78
C ASP A 182 -21.22 -12.83 -10.00
N SER A 183 -19.91 -13.10 -10.14
CA SER A 183 -19.10 -12.96 -11.38
C SER A 183 -19.12 -11.61 -12.15
N ASN A 184 -19.94 -10.65 -11.74
CA ASN A 184 -20.19 -9.34 -12.32
C ASN A 184 -19.96 -8.22 -11.30
N SER A 185 -19.41 -8.55 -10.12
CA SER A 185 -19.06 -7.55 -9.13
C SER A 185 -17.76 -6.83 -9.49
N LEU A 186 -17.91 -5.52 -9.56
CA LEU A 186 -16.94 -4.49 -9.94
C LEU A 186 -15.75 -4.34 -8.97
N ALA A 187 -15.68 -5.19 -7.93
CA ALA A 187 -14.71 -5.09 -6.85
C ALA A 187 -13.84 -6.34 -6.64
N GLY A 188 -14.08 -7.45 -7.37
CA GLY A 188 -13.49 -8.74 -6.99
C GLY A 188 -13.19 -9.73 -8.11
N SER A 189 -13.06 -9.28 -9.35
CA SER A 189 -12.57 -10.14 -10.43
C SER A 189 -11.05 -10.33 -10.27
N GLY A 190 -10.59 -11.59 -10.17
CA GLY A 190 -9.16 -11.96 -10.21
C GLY A 190 -8.45 -11.61 -11.53
N THR A 191 -9.20 -11.03 -12.48
CA THR A 191 -8.73 -10.36 -13.69
C THR A 191 -8.85 -8.85 -13.54
N LEU A 192 -7.80 -8.11 -13.91
CA LEU A 192 -7.81 -6.64 -13.93
C LEU A 192 -9.01 -6.13 -14.74
N PRO A 193 -9.91 -5.31 -14.15
CA PRO A 193 -11.11 -4.83 -14.85
C PRO A 193 -10.72 -3.91 -16.01
N SER A 194 -11.27 -4.11 -17.20
CA SER A 194 -11.03 -3.24 -18.36
C SER A 194 -11.42 -1.79 -18.08
N HIS A 195 -10.86 -0.83 -18.84
CA HIS A 195 -11.18 0.60 -18.71
C HIS A 195 -12.68 0.88 -18.69
N LYS A 196 -13.46 0.21 -19.54
CA LYS A 196 -14.92 0.33 -19.58
C LYS A 196 -15.58 -0.20 -18.30
N GLN A 197 -15.10 -1.32 -17.75
CA GLN A 197 -15.61 -1.85 -16.48
C GLN A 197 -15.32 -0.91 -15.31
N ILE A 198 -14.20 -0.17 -15.34
CA ILE A 198 -13.87 0.83 -14.32
C ILE A 198 -14.82 2.04 -14.41
N GLU A 199 -15.07 2.56 -15.62
CA GLU A 199 -16.03 3.64 -15.84
C GLU A 199 -17.46 3.24 -15.42
N ASP A 200 -17.89 2.03 -15.80
CA ASP A 200 -19.19 1.49 -15.42
C ASP A 200 -19.29 1.30 -13.89
N ALA A 201 -18.20 0.90 -13.22
CA ALA A 201 -18.15 0.78 -11.76
C ALA A 201 -18.36 2.11 -11.06
N MET A 202 -17.68 3.14 -11.55
CA MET A 202 -17.76 4.49 -11.01
C MET A 202 -19.16 5.08 -11.21
N ASN A 203 -19.70 4.98 -12.43
CA ASN A 203 -21.04 5.46 -12.73
C ASN A 203 -22.10 4.74 -11.89
N ALA A 204 -21.90 3.45 -11.60
CA ALA A 204 -22.77 2.71 -10.68
C ALA A 204 -22.69 3.24 -9.24
N GLN A 205 -21.50 3.58 -8.73
CA GLN A 205 -21.33 4.16 -7.39
C GLN A 205 -22.00 5.54 -7.27
N ILE A 206 -21.76 6.43 -8.23
CA ILE A 206 -22.38 7.76 -8.27
C ILE A 206 -23.90 7.63 -8.38
N ARG A 207 -24.40 6.73 -9.24
CA ARG A 207 -25.84 6.48 -9.40
C ARG A 207 -26.47 5.89 -8.14
N ALA A 208 -25.78 5.00 -7.43
CA ALA A 208 -26.28 4.42 -6.18
C ALA A 208 -26.49 5.50 -5.12
N LEU A 209 -25.51 6.39 -4.96
CA LEU A 209 -25.59 7.49 -3.99
C LEU A 209 -26.59 8.57 -4.38
N THR A 210 -26.67 8.93 -5.68
CA THR A 210 -27.64 9.92 -6.17
C THR A 210 -29.06 9.36 -6.23
N LYS A 211 -29.24 8.03 -6.16
CA LYS A 211 -30.50 7.35 -6.49
C LYS A 211 -31.04 7.76 -7.88
N GLY A 212 -30.14 8.15 -8.79
CA GLY A 212 -30.46 8.66 -10.13
C GLY A 212 -30.75 10.17 -10.22
N ASP A 213 -30.66 10.93 -9.13
CA ASP A 213 -30.82 12.39 -9.13
C ASP A 213 -29.48 13.11 -9.43
N ILE A 214 -29.28 13.49 -10.69
CA ILE A 214 -28.06 14.16 -11.18
C ILE A 214 -27.82 15.50 -10.47
N SER A 215 -28.86 16.17 -9.94
CA SER A 215 -28.69 17.45 -9.26
C SER A 215 -27.89 17.37 -7.96
N ARG A 216 -27.71 16.16 -7.41
CA ARG A 216 -26.98 15.90 -6.16
C ARG A 216 -25.58 15.34 -6.37
N GLU A 217 -25.14 15.18 -7.61
CA GLU A 217 -23.87 14.53 -7.93
C GLU A 217 -22.68 15.27 -7.31
N GLU A 218 -22.62 16.60 -7.42
CA GLU A 218 -21.52 17.40 -6.84
C GLU A 218 -21.52 17.36 -5.30
N GLU A 219 -22.71 17.32 -4.69
CA GLU A 219 -22.85 17.18 -3.23
C GLU A 219 -22.28 15.83 -2.77
N ILE A 220 -22.59 14.75 -3.49
CA ILE A 220 -22.09 13.40 -3.18
C ILE A 220 -20.58 13.29 -3.41
N LEU A 221 -20.08 13.85 -4.50
CA LEU A 221 -18.66 13.84 -4.82
C LEU A 221 -17.83 14.61 -3.77
N SER A 222 -18.39 15.67 -3.18
CA SER A 222 -17.76 16.45 -2.11
C SER A 222 -17.91 15.86 -0.70
N MET A 223 -18.67 14.76 -0.53
CA MET A 223 -18.79 14.10 0.77
C MET A 223 -17.45 13.54 1.25
N PRO A 224 -17.23 13.45 2.58
CA PRO A 224 -16.08 12.72 3.13
C PRO A 224 -16.06 11.27 2.62
N CYS A 225 -14.91 10.80 2.15
CA CYS A 225 -14.74 9.46 1.56
C CYS A 225 -15.33 8.35 2.44
N TRP A 226 -15.00 8.39 3.74
CA TRP A 226 -15.51 7.42 4.71
C TRP A 226 -17.03 7.42 4.82
N ARG A 227 -17.67 8.60 4.78
CA ARG A 227 -19.13 8.69 4.88
C ARG A 227 -19.80 8.09 3.65
N ALA A 228 -19.27 8.38 2.46
CA ALA A 228 -19.76 7.80 1.21
C ALA A 228 -19.61 6.27 1.17
N LEU A 229 -18.46 5.74 1.62
CA LEU A 229 -18.23 4.29 1.67
C LEU A 229 -19.13 3.57 2.67
N VAL A 230 -19.40 4.18 3.84
CA VAL A 230 -20.37 3.63 4.80
C VAL A 230 -21.77 3.53 4.19
N GLU A 231 -22.21 4.57 3.48
CA GLU A 231 -23.52 4.62 2.83
C GLU A 231 -23.63 3.58 1.68
N LEU A 232 -22.58 3.45 0.87
CA LEU A 232 -22.50 2.43 -0.19
C LEU A 232 -22.57 1.01 0.38
N ASP A 233 -21.88 0.74 1.49
CA ASP A 233 -21.89 -0.56 2.16
C ASP A 233 -23.26 -0.89 2.76
N SER A 234 -23.94 0.09 3.38
CA SER A 234 -25.30 -0.12 3.90
C SER A 234 -26.30 -0.41 2.77
N GLN A 235 -26.23 0.33 1.66
CA GLN A 235 -27.10 0.09 0.51
C GLN A 235 -26.84 -1.28 -0.13
N ALA A 236 -25.57 -1.68 -0.27
CA ALA A 236 -25.20 -2.99 -0.77
C ALA A 236 -25.73 -4.12 0.12
N ARG A 237 -25.65 -3.94 1.44
CA ARG A 237 -26.21 -4.87 2.42
C ARG A 237 -27.74 -4.97 2.32
N GLU A 238 -28.45 -3.85 2.29
CA GLU A 238 -29.91 -3.84 2.13
C GLU A 238 -30.35 -4.57 0.86
N TYR A 239 -29.63 -4.35 -0.25
CA TYR A 239 -29.89 -5.04 -1.51
C TYR A 239 -29.65 -6.56 -1.42
N GLN A 240 -28.58 -7.00 -0.75
CA GLN A 240 -28.30 -8.42 -0.49
C GLN A 240 -29.40 -9.05 0.37
N GLU A 241 -29.85 -8.36 1.43
CA GLU A 241 -30.93 -8.83 2.31
C GLU A 241 -32.27 -8.94 1.58
N LEU A 242 -32.61 -7.97 0.72
CA LEU A 242 -33.80 -8.04 -0.13
C LEU A 242 -33.73 -9.24 -1.09
N LYS A 243 -32.59 -9.43 -1.78
CA LYS A 243 -32.38 -10.59 -2.67
C LYS A 243 -32.52 -11.92 -1.94
N ALA A 244 -32.07 -12.01 -0.70
CA ALA A 244 -32.18 -13.22 0.12
C ALA A 244 -33.63 -13.51 0.55
N LYS A 245 -34.48 -12.48 0.71
CA LYS A 245 -35.90 -12.63 1.08
C LYS A 245 -36.80 -12.97 -0.11
N THR A 246 -36.39 -12.61 -1.32
CA THR A 246 -37.13 -12.90 -2.57
C THR A 246 -36.72 -14.22 -3.23
N LYS A 247 -35.75 -14.94 -2.65
CA LYS A 247 -35.39 -16.34 -3.00
C LYS A 247 -36.09 -17.30 -2.04
#